data_AF-A0A9D7Y7D6-F1
#
_entry.id   AF-A0A9D7Y7D6-F1
#
_cell.length_a   1.000
_cell.length_b   1.000
_cell.length_c   1.000
_cell.angle_alpha   90.00
_cell.angle_beta   90.00
_cell.angle_gamma   90.00
#
_symmetry.space_group_name_H-M   'P 1'
#
loop_
_entity.id
_entity.type
_entity.pdbx_description
1 polymer ?
#
loop_
_entity_poly.entity_id
_entity_poly.type
_entity_poly.pdbx_seq_one_letter_code
_entity_poly.pdbx_strand_id
1 'polypeptide(L)'
;MKNKLLHLIAVIALAIFIANCKHENVSIPIDPTPQPGPVPNGGVCFETEILPLFQSNCAKSGCHDAATHTEDLVLDSYANIIRKKIVPGNANASDLYEVLFKTGSNKMPPPPNPDLTAAQKALIGKWINEGAKNTVNCGTSCDSTQFKYSANISLIMSTYCTGCHGGTAPSANINLSTYNGVQQQALNGKLIGAITQAAGYSPMPKSASKLSDCKITQVKKWILAGALNN
;
A
#
# COMPACT_ATOMS: atom_id res chain seq x y z
N MET A 1 54.22 -37.52 16.15
CA MET A 1 53.92 -36.61 15.02
C MET A 1 52.58 -36.89 14.34
N LYS A 2 52.13 -38.15 14.21
CA LYS A 2 50.85 -38.53 13.57
C LYS A 2 49.59 -37.92 14.24
N ASN A 3 49.55 -37.81 15.56
CA ASN A 3 48.35 -37.33 16.28
C ASN A 3 48.17 -35.79 16.21
N LYS A 4 49.25 -35.02 16.07
CA LYS A 4 49.18 -33.56 15.88
C LYS A 4 48.66 -33.20 14.48
N LEU A 5 48.96 -34.03 13.48
CA LEU A 5 48.46 -33.87 12.12
C LEU A 5 46.95 -34.18 12.03
N LEU A 6 46.47 -35.20 12.75
CA LEU A 6 45.05 -35.53 12.82
C LEU A 6 44.21 -34.42 13.47
N HIS A 7 44.70 -33.81 14.56
CA HIS A 7 44.02 -32.69 15.21
C HIS A 7 44.02 -31.42 14.36
N LEU A 8 45.09 -31.16 13.59
CA LEU A 8 45.14 -30.02 12.67
C LEU A 8 44.13 -30.18 11.52
N ILE A 9 43.98 -31.39 10.96
CA ILE A 9 43.00 -31.69 9.91
C ILE A 9 41.56 -31.55 10.44
N ALA A 10 41.29 -32.00 11.67
CA ALA A 10 39.97 -31.89 12.29
C ALA A 10 39.55 -30.43 12.58
N VAL A 11 40.48 -29.57 13.01
CA VAL A 11 40.21 -28.13 13.25
C VAL A 11 40.00 -27.38 11.93
N ILE A 12 40.75 -27.71 10.87
CA ILE A 12 40.57 -27.11 9.54
C ILE A 12 39.24 -27.57 8.92
N ALA A 13 38.86 -28.85 9.05
CA ALA A 13 37.58 -29.35 8.56
C ALA A 13 36.37 -28.73 9.28
N LEU A 14 36.47 -28.46 10.59
CA LEU A 14 35.43 -27.79 11.36
C LEU A 14 35.33 -26.29 11.02
N ALA A 15 36.45 -25.62 10.75
CA ALA A 15 36.46 -24.21 10.32
C ALA A 15 35.91 -24.00 8.90
N ILE A 16 36.06 -24.98 8.00
CA ILE A 16 35.51 -24.93 6.64
C ILE A 16 33.98 -25.14 6.64
N PHE A 17 33.44 -25.86 7.63
CA PHE A 17 31.99 -26.09 7.72
C PHE A 17 31.18 -24.83 8.11
N ILE A 18 31.79 -23.90 8.86
CA ILE A 18 31.15 -22.64 9.27
C ILE A 18 31.19 -21.55 8.19
N ALA A 19 32.00 -21.73 7.13
CA ALA A 19 32.18 -20.74 6.06
C ALA A 19 31.19 -20.91 4.89
N ASN A 20 30.38 -21.97 4.87
CA ASN A 20 29.53 -22.33 3.73
C ASN A 20 28.03 -22.04 3.90
N CYS A 21 27.60 -21.44 5.01
CA CYS A 21 26.28 -20.77 5.04
C CYS A 21 26.40 -19.37 4.44
N LYS A 22 26.76 -19.27 3.14
CA LYS A 22 26.41 -18.08 2.37
C LYS A 22 24.90 -18.16 2.14
N HIS A 23 24.14 -17.39 2.92
CA HIS A 23 22.76 -17.08 2.53
C HIS A 23 22.87 -16.39 1.18
N GLU A 24 22.43 -17.08 0.13
CA GLU A 24 22.26 -16.50 -1.17
C GLU A 24 21.21 -15.42 -1.01
N ASN A 25 21.66 -14.18 -0.89
CA ASN A 25 20.84 -12.99 -0.94
C ASN A 25 20.27 -12.94 -2.35
N VAL A 26 19.14 -13.64 -2.53
CA VAL A 26 18.30 -13.56 -3.71
C VAL A 26 17.87 -12.11 -3.81
N SER A 27 18.61 -11.33 -4.61
CA SER A 27 18.19 -10.02 -5.05
C SER A 27 17.01 -10.25 -5.98
N ILE A 28 15.81 -10.39 -5.40
CA ILE A 28 14.57 -10.39 -6.18
C ILE A 28 14.55 -9.03 -6.88
N PRO A 29 14.48 -8.99 -8.22
CA PRO A 29 14.29 -7.74 -8.93
C PRO A 29 13.03 -7.09 -8.38
N ILE A 30 13.17 -5.95 -7.72
CA ILE A 30 12.04 -5.13 -7.29
C ILE A 30 11.49 -4.55 -8.58
N ASP A 31 10.41 -5.15 -9.07
CA ASP A 31 9.72 -4.64 -10.24
C ASP A 31 8.84 -3.45 -9.80
N PRO A 32 9.17 -2.21 -10.20
CA PRO A 32 8.32 -1.06 -9.90
C PRO A 32 7.01 -1.11 -10.67
N THR A 33 6.87 -2.01 -11.64
CA THR A 33 5.61 -2.16 -12.37
C THR A 33 4.51 -2.66 -11.44
N PRO A 34 3.30 -2.07 -11.52
CA PRO A 34 2.15 -2.57 -10.80
C PRO A 34 1.91 -4.03 -11.19
N GLN A 35 1.91 -4.94 -10.23
CA GLN A 35 1.60 -6.34 -10.49
C GLN A 35 0.08 -6.54 -10.33
N PRO A 36 -0.69 -6.75 -11.42
CA PRO A 36 -2.13 -6.94 -11.33
C PRO A 36 -2.44 -8.40 -11.02
N GLY A 37 -3.31 -8.65 -10.04
CA GLY A 37 -3.91 -9.97 -9.85
C GLY A 37 -4.00 -10.43 -8.40
N PRO A 38 -4.53 -11.65 -8.18
CA PRO A 38 -4.62 -12.23 -6.86
C PRO A 38 -3.21 -12.32 -6.25
N VAL A 39 -3.08 -11.77 -5.04
CA VAL A 39 -1.92 -12.01 -4.19
C VAL A 39 -1.75 -13.53 -4.01
N PRO A 40 -0.61 -14.13 -4.41
CA PRO A 40 -0.40 -15.55 -4.20
C PRO A 40 -0.55 -15.89 -2.70
N ASN A 41 -1.30 -16.96 -2.39
CA ASN A 41 -1.44 -17.52 -1.03
C ASN A 41 -1.82 -16.54 0.08
N GLY A 42 -2.79 -15.64 -0.15
CA GLY A 42 -3.21 -14.69 0.90
C GLY A 42 -2.13 -13.68 1.27
N GLY A 43 -1.28 -13.33 0.30
CA GLY A 43 -0.31 -12.23 0.40
C GLY A 43 -0.98 -10.88 0.67
N VAL A 44 -0.20 -9.88 1.05
CA VAL A 44 -0.69 -8.54 1.36
C VAL A 44 -0.80 -7.71 0.10
N CYS A 45 -1.94 -7.04 -0.07
CA CYS A 45 -2.19 -6.12 -1.16
C CYS A 45 -1.64 -4.73 -0.86
N PHE A 46 -0.67 -4.27 -1.64
CA PHE A 46 -0.09 -2.96 -1.42
C PHE A 46 -1.15 -1.84 -1.56
N GLU A 47 -1.89 -1.82 -2.67
CA GLU A 47 -2.87 -0.77 -2.99
C GLU A 47 -3.93 -0.60 -1.90
N THR A 48 -4.46 -1.70 -1.37
CA THR A 48 -5.64 -1.67 -0.50
C THR A 48 -5.34 -1.85 0.99
N GLU A 49 -4.20 -2.45 1.33
CA GLU A 49 -3.86 -2.79 2.71
C GLU A 49 -2.66 -2.01 3.25
N ILE A 50 -1.71 -1.60 2.40
CA ILE A 50 -0.47 -0.95 2.84
C ILE A 50 -0.46 0.54 2.54
N LEU A 51 -0.76 0.94 1.31
CA LEU A 51 -0.74 2.34 0.90
C LEU A 51 -1.64 3.22 1.82
N PRO A 52 -2.85 2.80 2.22
CA PRO A 52 -3.67 3.58 3.14
C PRO A 52 -3.03 3.75 4.52
N LEU A 53 -2.23 2.80 4.99
CA LEU A 53 -1.52 2.92 6.27
C LEU A 53 -0.45 4.01 6.20
N PHE A 54 0.32 4.03 5.11
CA PHE A 54 1.33 5.07 4.88
C PHE A 54 0.70 6.44 4.71
N GLN A 55 -0.36 6.56 3.91
CA GLN A 55 -1.03 7.83 3.66
C GLN A 55 -1.72 8.38 4.91
N SER A 56 -2.37 7.51 5.69
CA SER A 56 -3.16 7.93 6.85
C SER A 56 -2.31 8.18 8.10
N ASN A 57 -1.09 7.64 8.17
CA ASN A 57 -0.26 7.70 9.39
C ASN A 57 1.10 8.36 9.19
N CYS A 58 1.63 8.42 7.97
CA CYS A 58 3.00 8.87 7.70
C CYS A 58 3.04 10.07 6.75
N ALA A 59 2.34 10.00 5.61
CA ALA A 59 2.34 11.03 4.57
C ALA A 59 1.38 12.19 4.90
N LYS A 60 1.54 12.77 6.08
CA LYS A 60 0.79 13.94 6.55
C LYS A 60 1.59 15.22 6.34
N SER A 61 0.88 16.33 6.23
CA SER A 61 1.53 17.65 6.17
C SER A 61 2.38 17.90 7.41
N GLY A 62 3.60 18.37 7.18
CA GLY A 62 4.67 18.54 8.16
C GLY A 62 5.38 17.24 8.56
N CYS A 63 5.07 16.10 7.92
CA CYS A 63 5.66 14.79 8.22
C CYS A 63 6.38 14.21 6.99
N HIS A 64 5.80 13.23 6.29
CA HIS A 64 6.43 12.58 5.12
C HIS A 64 5.56 12.67 3.86
N ASP A 65 4.92 13.83 3.65
CA ASP A 65 4.09 14.11 2.47
C ASP A 65 4.88 14.72 1.30
N ALA A 66 4.27 14.84 0.13
CA ALA A 66 4.97 15.36 -1.05
C ALA A 66 5.48 16.81 -0.87
N ALA A 67 4.73 17.66 -0.17
CA ALA A 67 4.94 19.11 -0.17
C ALA A 67 5.79 19.62 0.99
N THR A 68 5.63 19.03 2.17
CA THR A 68 6.15 19.56 3.43
C THR A 68 6.97 18.52 4.20
N HIS A 69 7.43 17.47 3.51
CA HIS A 69 8.18 16.40 4.15
C HIS A 69 9.44 16.89 4.86
N THR A 70 9.76 16.21 5.94
CA THR A 70 11.04 16.30 6.64
C THR A 70 11.94 15.14 6.23
N GLU A 71 13.24 15.28 6.51
CA GLU A 71 14.25 14.22 6.34
C GLU A 71 14.42 13.69 4.90
N ASP A 72 14.02 14.46 3.88
CA ASP A 72 14.07 14.04 2.46
C ASP A 72 13.39 12.67 2.23
N LEU A 73 12.29 12.44 2.97
CA LEU A 73 11.51 11.21 2.94
C LEU A 73 10.04 11.50 2.65
N VAL A 74 9.58 11.02 1.48
CA VAL A 74 8.19 11.07 1.05
C VAL A 74 7.62 9.65 1.08
N LEU A 75 6.43 9.47 1.64
CA LEU A 75 5.80 8.15 1.86
C LEU A 75 4.37 8.06 1.32
N ASP A 76 4.06 8.83 0.27
CA ASP A 76 2.70 8.99 -0.27
C ASP A 76 2.32 7.99 -1.38
N SER A 77 3.29 7.27 -1.92
CA SER A 77 3.14 6.41 -3.09
C SER A 77 4.13 5.25 -3.07
N TYR A 78 3.84 4.18 -3.82
CA TYR A 78 4.73 3.02 -3.92
C TYR A 78 6.17 3.43 -4.24
N ALA A 79 6.34 4.20 -5.31
CA ALA A 79 7.64 4.61 -5.83
C ALA A 79 8.46 5.46 -4.84
N ASN A 80 7.80 6.15 -3.92
CA ASN A 80 8.45 6.91 -2.87
C ASN A 80 8.74 6.05 -1.64
N ILE A 81 7.80 5.18 -1.24
CA ILE A 81 7.92 4.27 -0.09
C ILE A 81 9.07 3.26 -0.27
N ILE A 82 9.22 2.65 -1.45
CA ILE A 82 10.26 1.62 -1.65
C ILE A 82 11.65 2.20 -1.94
N ARG A 83 11.75 3.52 -2.18
CA ARG A 83 12.99 4.14 -2.68
C ARG A 83 14.09 4.16 -1.63
N LYS A 84 13.72 4.28 -0.36
CA LYS A 84 14.64 4.42 0.76
C LYS A 84 14.12 3.60 1.93
N LYS A 85 15.03 3.09 2.78
CA LYS A 85 14.71 2.56 4.12
C LYS A 85 13.88 1.26 4.15
N ILE A 86 13.61 0.64 3.01
CA ILE A 86 13.01 -0.70 2.91
C ILE A 86 14.01 -1.65 2.24
N VAL A 87 14.17 -2.83 2.83
CA VAL A 87 14.88 -3.98 2.26
C VAL A 87 13.84 -5.06 1.96
N PRO A 88 13.40 -5.19 0.69
CA PRO A 88 12.41 -6.19 0.31
C PRO A 88 12.85 -7.60 0.68
N GLY A 89 11.93 -8.38 1.23
CA GLY A 89 12.19 -9.70 1.78
C GLY A 89 12.73 -9.69 3.22
N ASN A 90 13.04 -8.52 3.80
CA ASN A 90 13.59 -8.45 5.14
C ASN A 90 13.13 -7.19 5.92
N ALA A 91 12.00 -7.30 6.60
CA ALA A 91 11.47 -6.25 7.46
C ALA A 91 12.42 -5.88 8.60
N ASN A 92 13.16 -6.84 9.16
CA ASN A 92 14.10 -6.58 10.26
C ASN A 92 15.34 -5.79 9.80
N ALA A 93 15.66 -5.81 8.50
CA ALA A 93 16.71 -4.99 7.90
C ALA A 93 16.17 -3.67 7.31
N SER A 94 14.87 -3.38 7.48
CA SER A 94 14.23 -2.18 6.95
C SER A 94 14.12 -1.11 8.04
N ASP A 95 14.94 -0.06 7.98
CA ASP A 95 14.89 1.11 8.88
C ASP A 95 13.45 1.65 9.05
N LEU A 96 12.66 1.69 7.96
CA LEU A 96 11.29 2.18 7.97
C LEU A 96 10.36 1.29 8.80
N TYR A 97 10.62 0.00 8.86
CA TYR A 97 9.88 -0.92 9.72
C TYR A 97 10.36 -0.84 11.17
N GLU A 98 11.68 -0.72 11.37
CA GLU A 98 12.29 -0.61 12.70
C GLU A 98 11.76 0.60 13.47
N VAL A 99 11.63 1.77 12.80
CA VAL A 99 11.19 3.01 13.45
C VAL A 99 9.78 2.92 14.04
N LEU A 100 8.92 2.03 13.51
CA LEU A 100 7.56 1.80 14.02
C LEU A 100 7.55 1.22 15.44
N PHE A 101 8.68 0.71 15.94
CA PHE A 101 8.81 0.14 17.28
C PHE A 101 9.62 1.02 18.23
N LYS A 102 10.14 2.17 17.75
CA LYS A 102 10.89 3.10 18.59
C LYS A 102 9.96 3.86 19.55
N THR A 103 10.54 4.29 20.66
CA THR A 103 9.87 5.08 21.71
C THR A 103 10.59 6.42 21.91
N GLY A 104 10.00 7.30 22.71
CA GLY A 104 10.60 8.60 23.02
C GLY A 104 10.66 9.53 21.81
N SER A 105 11.76 10.29 21.68
CA SER A 105 11.94 11.30 20.62
C SER A 105 12.00 10.71 19.20
N ASN A 106 12.36 9.44 19.08
CA ASN A 106 12.54 8.76 17.79
C ASN A 106 11.32 7.93 17.40
N LYS A 107 10.21 8.03 18.15
CA LYS A 107 8.97 7.33 17.86
C LYS A 107 8.32 7.91 16.61
N MET A 108 7.89 7.03 15.70
CA MET A 108 7.07 7.39 14.54
C MET A 108 5.76 6.58 14.53
N PRO A 109 4.59 7.22 14.36
CA PRO A 109 4.37 8.66 14.33
C PRO A 109 4.72 9.36 15.66
N PRO A 110 5.26 10.61 15.64
CA PRO A 110 5.65 11.29 16.86
C PRO A 110 4.40 11.74 17.64
N PRO A 111 4.45 11.81 18.98
CA PRO A 111 3.38 12.39 19.78
C PRO A 111 3.01 13.80 19.30
N PRO A 112 1.71 14.19 19.32
CA PRO A 112 0.57 13.48 19.91
C PRO A 112 -0.13 12.49 18.95
N ASN A 113 0.47 12.17 17.79
CA ASN A 113 -0.17 11.27 16.84
C ASN A 113 -0.36 9.86 17.44
N PRO A 114 -1.50 9.21 17.16
CA PRO A 114 -1.72 7.84 17.60
C PRO A 114 -0.69 6.90 16.96
N ASP A 115 -0.28 5.90 17.73
CA ASP A 115 0.58 4.84 17.24
C ASP A 115 -0.19 3.91 16.29
N LEU A 116 0.53 3.24 15.40
CA LEU A 116 -0.04 2.13 14.65
C LEU A 116 -0.37 0.99 15.61
N THR A 117 -1.48 0.32 15.34
CA THR A 117 -1.84 -0.92 16.05
C THR A 117 -0.83 -2.04 15.73
N ALA A 118 -0.72 -3.02 16.62
CA ALA A 118 0.12 -4.20 16.39
C ALA A 118 -0.24 -4.92 15.07
N ALA A 119 -1.53 -4.96 14.71
CA ALA A 119 -1.99 -5.55 13.46
C ALA A 119 -1.51 -4.77 12.22
N GLN A 120 -1.58 -3.43 12.26
CA GLN A 120 -1.08 -2.59 11.16
C GLN A 120 0.44 -2.72 10.99
N LYS A 121 1.19 -2.74 12.10
CA LYS A 121 2.64 -3.00 12.06
C LYS A 121 2.91 -4.39 11.46
N ALA A 122 2.25 -5.43 11.94
CA ALA A 122 2.39 -6.78 11.40
C ALA A 122 2.07 -6.86 9.90
N LEU A 123 1.07 -6.11 9.42
CA LEU A 123 0.70 -6.07 8.01
C LEU A 123 1.80 -5.45 7.13
N ILE A 124 2.38 -4.33 7.57
CA ILE A 124 3.53 -3.69 6.90
C ILE A 124 4.73 -4.65 6.87
N GLY A 125 5.04 -5.29 8.01
CA GLY A 125 6.13 -6.26 8.09
C GLY A 125 5.93 -7.46 7.16
N LYS A 126 4.72 -8.00 7.09
CA LYS A 126 4.36 -9.10 6.18
C LYS A 126 4.54 -8.69 4.72
N TRP A 127 4.04 -7.53 4.31
CA TRP A 127 4.23 -7.01 2.95
C TRP A 127 5.72 -6.84 2.58
N ILE A 128 6.55 -6.30 3.49
CA ILE A 128 7.99 -6.17 3.24
C ILE A 128 8.62 -7.56 3.05
N ASN A 129 8.32 -8.52 3.94
CA ASN A 129 8.85 -9.88 3.87
C ASN A 129 8.38 -10.66 2.63
N GLU A 130 7.23 -10.30 2.05
CA GLU A 130 6.73 -10.84 0.78
C GLU A 130 7.39 -10.19 -0.46
N GLY A 131 8.38 -9.32 -0.24
CA GLY A 131 9.17 -8.67 -1.29
C GLY A 131 8.69 -7.25 -1.63
N ALA A 132 7.90 -6.61 -0.76
CA ALA A 132 7.48 -5.22 -0.88
C ALA A 132 6.94 -4.86 -2.29
N LYS A 133 6.16 -5.76 -2.88
CA LYS A 133 5.71 -5.65 -4.27
C LYS A 133 4.62 -4.60 -4.43
N ASN A 134 4.56 -3.96 -5.59
CA ASN A 134 3.48 -3.04 -5.97
C ASN A 134 2.22 -3.82 -6.40
N THR A 135 1.63 -4.58 -5.48
CA THR A 135 0.44 -5.37 -5.77
C THR A 135 -0.79 -4.47 -5.83
N VAL A 136 -1.46 -4.52 -6.98
CA VAL A 136 -2.67 -3.77 -7.28
C VAL A 136 -3.79 -4.75 -7.63
N ASN A 137 -5.05 -4.38 -7.40
CA ASN A 137 -6.22 -5.24 -7.66
C ASN A 137 -6.35 -6.50 -6.75
N CYS A 138 -5.78 -6.52 -5.54
CA CYS A 138 -5.67 -7.75 -4.74
C CYS A 138 -6.82 -8.03 -3.75
N GLY A 139 -7.95 -7.34 -3.88
CA GLY A 139 -9.15 -7.55 -3.07
C GLY A 139 -10.41 -7.28 -3.89
N THR A 140 -11.36 -8.22 -3.76
CA THR A 140 -12.35 -8.72 -4.74
C THR A 140 -11.69 -9.26 -6.01
N SER A 141 -12.11 -10.47 -6.42
CA SER A 141 -12.23 -10.76 -7.84
C SER A 141 -13.01 -9.60 -8.43
N CYS A 142 -12.31 -8.59 -8.90
CA CYS A 142 -12.95 -7.50 -9.57
C CYS A 142 -13.41 -8.12 -10.88
N ASP A 143 -14.63 -8.62 -10.84
CA ASP A 143 -15.34 -9.04 -12.01
C ASP A 143 -15.94 -7.78 -12.59
N SER A 144 -15.28 -7.26 -13.64
CA SER A 144 -15.77 -6.08 -14.32
C SER A 144 -17.16 -6.30 -14.96
N THR A 145 -17.69 -7.53 -15.00
CA THR A 145 -19.07 -7.81 -15.40
C THR A 145 -20.08 -7.55 -14.28
N GLN A 146 -19.64 -7.48 -13.02
CA GLN A 146 -20.47 -7.11 -11.88
C GLN A 146 -20.27 -5.63 -11.55
N PHE A 147 -21.29 -4.80 -11.74
CA PHE A 147 -21.20 -3.34 -11.56
C PHE A 147 -22.47 -2.74 -10.97
N LYS A 148 -23.22 -3.51 -10.17
CA LYS A 148 -24.43 -3.02 -9.50
C LYS A 148 -24.08 -2.01 -8.42
N TYR A 149 -24.96 -1.04 -8.20
CA TYR A 149 -24.69 0.01 -7.22
C TYR A 149 -24.56 -0.57 -5.81
N SER A 150 -25.57 -1.32 -5.36
CA SER A 150 -25.68 -1.86 -4.01
C SER A 150 -24.58 -2.86 -3.66
N ALA A 151 -24.08 -3.61 -4.65
CA ALA A 151 -23.11 -4.69 -4.43
C ALA A 151 -21.65 -4.28 -4.71
N ASN A 152 -21.40 -3.45 -5.72
CA ASN A 152 -20.05 -3.17 -6.21
C ASN A 152 -19.67 -1.70 -6.02
N ILE A 153 -20.49 -0.77 -6.51
CA ILE A 153 -20.13 0.66 -6.52
C ILE A 153 -20.16 1.23 -5.12
N SER A 154 -21.16 0.88 -4.31
CA SER A 154 -21.28 1.28 -2.90
C SER A 154 -20.03 0.88 -2.10
N LEU A 155 -19.51 -0.34 -2.34
CA LEU A 155 -18.31 -0.85 -1.69
C LEU A 155 -17.06 -0.09 -2.13
N ILE A 156 -16.95 0.26 -3.42
CA ILE A 156 -15.86 1.14 -3.90
C ILE A 156 -15.95 2.50 -3.19
N MET A 157 -17.14 3.11 -3.12
CA MET A 157 -17.31 4.42 -2.51
C MET A 157 -16.98 4.39 -1.01
N SER A 158 -17.48 3.40 -0.27
CA SER A 158 -17.24 3.27 1.16
C SER A 158 -15.77 2.98 1.49
N THR A 159 -15.09 2.22 0.64
CA THR A 159 -13.70 1.82 0.88
C THR A 159 -12.71 2.93 0.55
N TYR A 160 -12.89 3.63 -0.57
CA TYR A 160 -11.87 4.53 -1.11
C TYR A 160 -12.24 6.02 -1.08
N CYS A 161 -13.52 6.36 -0.88
CA CYS A 161 -14.01 7.72 -1.13
C CYS A 161 -14.56 8.40 0.13
N THR A 162 -15.35 7.69 0.94
CA THR A 162 -16.12 8.30 2.04
C THR A 162 -15.28 8.77 3.22
N GLY A 163 -13.99 8.39 3.30
CA GLY A 163 -13.08 8.89 4.33
C GLY A 163 -12.94 10.42 4.33
N CYS A 164 -13.00 11.04 3.14
CA CYS A 164 -13.01 12.50 3.00
C CYS A 164 -14.31 13.03 2.39
N HIS A 165 -14.99 12.22 1.56
CA HIS A 165 -16.24 12.59 0.87
C HIS A 165 -17.48 11.96 1.54
N GLY A 166 -17.52 11.88 2.87
CA GLY A 166 -18.65 11.34 3.62
C GLY A 166 -18.95 12.13 4.87
N GLY A 167 -19.93 11.68 5.66
CA GLY A 167 -20.28 12.28 6.95
C GLY A 167 -20.99 13.64 6.86
N THR A 168 -20.90 14.42 7.93
CA THR A 168 -21.60 15.72 8.08
C THR A 168 -20.87 16.90 7.43
N ALA A 169 -19.58 16.75 7.11
CA ALA A 169 -18.75 17.79 6.50
C ALA A 169 -17.87 17.20 5.37
N PRO A 170 -18.48 16.76 4.26
CA PRO A 170 -17.73 16.17 3.16
C PRO A 170 -16.84 17.19 2.45
N SER A 171 -15.65 16.75 2.07
CA SER A 171 -14.68 17.56 1.31
C SER A 171 -15.29 18.09 0.01
N ALA A 172 -15.04 19.38 -0.26
CA ALA A 172 -15.61 20.11 -1.41
C ALA A 172 -17.14 20.09 -1.47
N ASN A 173 -17.84 19.83 -0.36
CA ASN A 173 -19.27 19.64 -0.28
C ASN A 173 -19.80 18.50 -1.18
N ILE A 174 -18.96 17.49 -1.45
CA ILE A 174 -19.30 16.31 -2.26
C ILE A 174 -19.50 15.11 -1.34
N ASN A 175 -20.76 14.72 -1.13
CA ASN A 175 -21.09 13.55 -0.33
C ASN A 175 -21.22 12.28 -1.21
N LEU A 176 -20.30 11.34 -1.07
CA LEU A 176 -20.27 10.04 -1.75
C LEU A 176 -20.72 8.88 -0.84
N SER A 177 -21.25 9.17 0.35
CA SER A 177 -21.80 8.14 1.26
C SER A 177 -23.26 7.79 0.93
N THR A 178 -23.85 8.40 -0.09
CA THR A 178 -25.24 8.18 -0.49
C THR A 178 -25.34 7.93 -1.98
N TYR A 179 -26.33 7.15 -2.41
CA TYR A 179 -26.58 6.88 -3.83
C TYR A 179 -26.73 8.16 -4.64
N ASN A 180 -27.58 9.08 -4.18
CA ASN A 180 -27.86 10.33 -4.90
C ASN A 180 -26.58 11.14 -5.11
N GLY A 181 -25.73 11.25 -4.09
CA GLY A 181 -24.48 11.98 -4.20
C GLY A 181 -23.48 11.32 -5.14
N VAL A 182 -23.37 9.98 -5.12
CA VAL A 182 -22.54 9.23 -6.06
C VAL A 182 -23.06 9.39 -7.49
N GLN A 183 -24.36 9.21 -7.70
CA GLN A 183 -25.01 9.33 -9.01
C GLN A 183 -24.81 10.73 -9.62
N GLN A 184 -24.97 11.79 -8.83
CA GLN A 184 -24.74 13.16 -9.29
C GLN A 184 -23.33 13.36 -9.85
N GLN A 185 -22.29 12.86 -9.14
CA GLN A 185 -20.91 12.97 -9.62
C GLN A 185 -20.62 12.02 -10.80
N ALA A 186 -21.32 10.89 -10.88
CA ALA A 186 -21.21 9.97 -12.01
C ALA A 186 -21.75 10.61 -13.30
N LEU A 187 -22.97 11.16 -13.25
CA LEU A 187 -23.67 11.70 -14.41
C LEU A 187 -23.08 13.03 -14.91
N ASN A 188 -22.45 13.82 -14.05
CA ASN A 188 -21.75 15.03 -14.45
C ASN A 188 -20.29 14.79 -14.91
N GLY A 189 -19.86 13.52 -14.97
CA GLY A 189 -18.53 13.11 -15.43
C GLY A 189 -17.40 13.37 -14.43
N LYS A 190 -17.65 14.04 -13.30
CA LYS A 190 -16.60 14.37 -12.31
C LYS A 190 -16.06 13.13 -11.61
N LEU A 191 -16.91 12.15 -11.31
CA LEU A 191 -16.48 10.92 -10.66
C LEU A 191 -15.46 10.19 -11.54
N ILE A 192 -15.77 9.98 -12.82
CA ILE A 192 -14.87 9.24 -13.70
C ILE A 192 -13.59 10.02 -14.00
N GLY A 193 -13.67 11.33 -14.22
CA GLY A 193 -12.49 12.17 -14.45
C GLY A 193 -11.56 12.20 -13.24
N ALA A 194 -12.11 12.26 -12.03
CA ALA A 194 -11.33 12.28 -10.79
C ALA A 194 -10.65 10.94 -10.51
N ILE A 195 -11.37 9.80 -10.60
CA ILE A 195 -10.80 8.46 -10.27
C ILE A 195 -9.87 7.93 -11.36
N THR A 196 -9.98 8.43 -12.59
CA THR A 196 -9.00 8.16 -13.65
C THR A 196 -7.80 9.11 -13.60
N GLN A 197 -7.85 10.12 -12.72
CA GLN A 197 -6.87 11.19 -12.61
C GLN A 197 -6.60 11.90 -13.94
N ALA A 198 -7.68 12.13 -14.70
CA ALA A 198 -7.61 12.79 -16.00
C ALA A 198 -7.20 14.26 -15.89
N ALA A 199 -6.51 14.76 -16.90
CA ALA A 199 -6.16 16.19 -17.00
C ALA A 199 -7.42 17.07 -16.90
N GLY A 200 -7.34 18.15 -16.12
CA GLY A 200 -8.46 19.05 -15.87
C GLY A 200 -9.39 18.64 -14.70
N TYR A 201 -9.16 17.50 -14.08
CA TYR A 201 -9.89 17.06 -12.88
C TYR A 201 -9.00 17.10 -11.63
N SER A 202 -9.60 17.28 -10.45
CA SER A 202 -8.88 17.04 -9.20
C SER A 202 -8.60 15.54 -9.05
N PRO A 203 -7.34 15.11 -9.00
CA PRO A 203 -7.01 13.69 -8.92
C PRO A 203 -7.51 13.10 -7.60
N MET A 204 -8.20 11.95 -7.69
CA MET A 204 -8.73 11.21 -6.56
C MET A 204 -8.36 9.71 -6.67
N PRO A 205 -8.09 9.02 -5.54
CA PRO A 205 -8.00 9.57 -4.17
C PRO A 205 -6.85 10.58 -4.01
N LYS A 206 -6.99 11.56 -3.11
CA LYS A 206 -5.99 12.64 -3.00
C LYS A 206 -4.64 12.09 -2.56
N SER A 207 -3.58 12.55 -3.25
CA SER A 207 -2.20 12.14 -2.99
C SER A 207 -2.00 10.62 -3.03
N ALA A 208 -2.85 9.92 -3.77
CA ALA A 208 -2.81 8.47 -3.93
C ALA A 208 -2.80 8.07 -5.40
N SER A 209 -2.37 6.84 -5.66
CA SER A 209 -2.57 6.20 -6.96
C SER A 209 -4.05 6.11 -7.29
N LYS A 210 -4.39 6.18 -8.59
CA LYS A 210 -5.75 5.92 -9.08
C LYS A 210 -6.23 4.54 -8.63
N LEU A 211 -7.55 4.37 -8.57
CA LEU A 211 -8.14 3.04 -8.40
C LEU A 211 -7.66 2.10 -9.51
N SER A 212 -7.58 0.83 -9.15
CA SER A 212 -7.48 -0.30 -10.06
C SER A 212 -8.34 -0.16 -11.34
N ASP A 213 -7.78 -0.51 -12.51
CA ASP A 213 -8.46 -0.37 -13.80
C ASP A 213 -9.76 -1.18 -13.87
N CYS A 214 -9.83 -2.31 -13.18
CA CYS A 214 -11.06 -3.08 -13.09
C CYS A 214 -12.15 -2.33 -12.30
N LYS A 215 -11.84 -1.73 -11.15
CA LYS A 215 -12.81 -0.92 -10.36
C LYS A 215 -13.27 0.29 -11.15
N ILE A 216 -12.33 0.96 -11.85
CA ILE A 216 -12.66 2.02 -12.80
C ILE A 216 -13.60 1.49 -13.89
N THR A 217 -13.38 0.28 -14.40
CA THR A 217 -14.24 -0.35 -15.41
C THR A 217 -15.64 -0.66 -14.85
N GLN A 218 -15.76 -1.12 -13.60
CA GLN A 218 -17.07 -1.28 -12.95
C GLN A 218 -17.81 0.05 -12.87
N VAL A 219 -17.14 1.12 -12.41
CA VAL A 219 -17.72 2.47 -12.37
C VAL A 219 -18.14 2.94 -13.76
N LYS A 220 -17.29 2.75 -14.79
CA LYS A 220 -17.63 3.08 -16.19
C LYS A 220 -18.86 2.33 -16.68
N LYS A 221 -18.92 1.01 -16.49
CA LYS A 221 -20.06 0.19 -16.93
C LYS A 221 -21.34 0.54 -16.19
N TRP A 222 -21.25 0.79 -14.89
CA TRP A 222 -22.39 1.26 -14.10
C TRP A 222 -22.91 2.61 -14.61
N ILE A 223 -22.03 3.57 -14.89
CA ILE A 223 -22.40 4.87 -15.48
C ILE A 223 -23.05 4.68 -16.85
N LEU A 224 -22.44 3.89 -17.73
CA LEU A 224 -22.98 3.59 -19.07
C LEU A 224 -24.33 2.88 -19.01
N ALA A 225 -24.58 2.09 -17.97
CA ALA A 225 -25.88 1.45 -17.72
C ALA A 225 -26.94 2.40 -17.12
N GLY A 226 -26.64 3.70 -17.00
CA GLY A 226 -27.56 4.72 -16.48
C GLY A 226 -27.38 5.04 -15.00
N ALA A 227 -26.28 4.62 -14.38
CA ALA A 227 -25.96 4.85 -12.98
C ALA A 227 -27.12 4.45 -12.05
N LEU A 228 -27.65 3.24 -12.25
CA LEU A 228 -28.86 2.72 -11.60
C LEU A 228 -28.67 2.43 -10.11
N ASN A 229 -29.70 2.60 -9.29
CA ASN A 229 -29.74 2.15 -7.90
C ASN A 229 -30.18 0.69 -7.83
N ASN A 230 -29.26 -0.26 -8.04
CA ASN A 230 -29.58 -1.68 -8.21
C ASN A 230 -28.62 -2.64 -7.53
#